data_AF-A0A081BSV1-F1
#
_entry.id   AF-A0A081BSV1-F1
#
_cell.length_a   1.000
_cell.length_b   1.000
_cell.length_c   1.000
_cell.angle_alpha   90.00
_cell.angle_beta   90.00
_cell.angle_gamma   90.00
#
_symmetry.space_group_name_H-M   'P 1'
#
loop_
_entity.id
_entity.type
_entity.pdbx_description
1 polymer ?
#
loop_
_entity_poly.entity_id
_entity_poly.type
_entity_poly.pdbx_seq_one_letter_code
_entity_poly.pdbx_strand_id
1 'polypeptide(L)'
;MKKRNIGQEILEGIQAIKRGEGKSYAVDAPVDAKTIRETMKLSPSAFAALFGVSLKTVQSWETGTQQPRGAAKSLLLVASKYPDVLLELFHDHVGAGQKMSLSA
;
A
#
# COMPACT_ATOMS: atom_id res chain seq x y z
N MET A 1 -34.51 21.11 34.91
CA MET A 1 -33.75 20.52 33.78
C MET A 1 -32.32 20.26 34.25
N LYS A 2 -31.80 19.02 34.13
CA LYS A 2 -30.39 18.74 34.49
C LYS A 2 -29.48 19.50 33.51
N LYS A 3 -28.52 20.25 34.06
CA LYS A 3 -27.54 21.01 33.27
C LYS A 3 -26.61 20.00 32.60
N ARG A 4 -26.59 19.98 31.27
CA ARG A 4 -25.71 19.11 30.48
C ARG A 4 -24.25 19.43 30.83
N ASN A 5 -23.43 18.41 31.12
CA ASN A 5 -22.02 18.59 31.45
C ASN A 5 -21.17 18.01 30.32
N ILE A 6 -20.79 18.88 29.38
CA ILE A 6 -19.99 18.52 28.21
C ILE A 6 -18.62 17.96 28.60
N GLY A 7 -18.00 18.49 29.66
CA GLY A 7 -16.70 18.01 30.12
C GLY A 7 -16.76 16.55 30.58
N GLN A 8 -17.79 16.21 31.34
CA GLN A 8 -18.03 14.84 31.80
C GLN A 8 -18.30 13.89 30.62
N GLU A 9 -19.15 14.30 29.68
CA GLU A 9 -19.48 13.50 28.48
C GLU A 9 -18.25 13.22 27.60
N ILE A 10 -17.37 14.21 27.42
CA ILE A 10 -16.11 14.03 26.67
C ILE A 10 -15.19 13.05 27.39
N LEU A 11 -15.05 13.18 28.71
CA LEU A 11 -14.17 12.33 29.50
C LEU A 11 -14.63 10.87 29.49
N GLU A 12 -15.94 10.65 29.60
CA GLU A 12 -16.59 9.34 29.44
C GLU A 12 -16.36 8.78 28.04
N GLY A 13 -16.51 9.60 27.00
CA GLY A 13 -16.24 9.20 25.61
C GLY A 13 -14.80 8.78 25.35
N ILE A 14 -13.81 9.52 25.87
CA ILE A 14 -12.38 9.16 25.73
C ILE A 14 -12.09 7.84 26.47
N GLN A 15 -12.64 7.65 27.67
CA GLN A 15 -12.45 6.40 28.40
C GLN A 15 -13.11 5.22 27.69
N ALA A 16 -14.29 5.41 27.10
CA ALA A 16 -14.96 4.40 26.28
C ALA A 16 -14.08 3.98 25.08
N ILE A 17 -13.52 4.95 24.35
CA ILE A 17 -12.58 4.68 23.24
C ILE A 17 -11.36 3.89 23.74
N LYS A 18 -10.78 4.25 24.88
CA LYS A 18 -9.64 3.53 25.47
C LYS A 18 -9.98 2.09 25.88
N ARG A 19 -11.24 1.81 26.22
CA ARG A 19 -11.75 0.45 26.48
C ARG A 19 -12.14 -0.31 25.21
N GLY A 20 -12.00 0.31 24.03
CA GLY A 20 -12.42 -0.29 22.76
C GLY A 20 -13.94 -0.25 22.53
N GLU A 21 -14.67 0.57 23.28
CA GLU A 21 -16.11 0.78 23.11
C GLU A 21 -16.36 1.83 22.02
N GLY A 22 -17.45 1.68 21.27
CA GLY A 22 -17.87 2.61 20.22
C GLY A 22 -17.89 1.97 18.83
N LYS A 23 -18.28 2.74 17.82
CA LYS A 23 -18.25 2.30 16.42
C LYS A 23 -16.89 2.60 15.83
N SER A 24 -16.10 1.55 15.58
CA SER A 24 -14.89 1.66 14.78
C SER A 24 -15.21 1.48 13.31
N TYR A 25 -14.68 2.36 12.48
CA TYR A 25 -14.64 2.19 11.03
C TYR A 25 -13.20 1.94 10.64
N ALA A 26 -12.95 0.85 9.90
CA ALA A 26 -11.67 0.70 9.23
C ALA A 26 -11.60 1.75 8.12
N VAL A 27 -10.81 2.79 8.35
CA VAL A 27 -10.47 3.73 7.28
C VAL A 27 -9.35 3.08 6.49
N ASP A 28 -9.65 2.74 5.23
CA ASP A 28 -8.64 2.27 4.30
C ASP A 28 -7.69 3.42 3.99
N ALA A 29 -6.55 3.47 4.69
CA ALA A 29 -5.50 4.42 4.38
C ALA A 29 -5.06 4.20 2.91
N PRO A 30 -4.84 5.28 2.14
CA PRO A 30 -4.32 5.17 0.79
C PRO A 30 -2.97 4.49 0.83
N VAL A 31 -2.76 3.53 -0.08
CA VAL A 31 -1.45 2.87 -0.22
C VAL A 31 -0.57 3.76 -1.08
N ASP A 32 0.51 4.26 -0.51
CA ASP A 32 1.49 5.09 -1.23
C ASP A 32 2.42 4.21 -2.08
N ALA A 33 1.97 3.92 -3.29
CA ALA A 33 2.73 3.11 -4.25
C ALA A 33 4.10 3.74 -4.60
N LYS A 34 4.22 5.07 -4.55
CA LYS A 34 5.46 5.77 -4.91
C LYS A 34 6.54 5.52 -3.87
N THR A 35 6.21 5.74 -2.60
CA THR A 35 7.13 5.51 -1.48
C THR A 35 7.57 4.04 -1.41
N ILE A 36 6.64 3.11 -1.66
CA ILE A 36 6.96 1.67 -1.72
C ILE A 36 7.96 1.40 -2.85
N ARG A 37 7.70 1.87 -4.07
CA ARG A 37 8.61 1.70 -5.22
C ARG A 37 10.00 2.27 -4.94
N GLU A 38 10.07 3.47 -4.38
CA GLU A 38 11.33 4.16 -4.09
C GLU A 38 12.13 3.43 -3.02
N THR A 39 11.46 2.87 -2.01
CA THR A 39 12.08 2.01 -0.99
C THR A 39 12.69 0.75 -1.62
N MET A 40 12.01 0.18 -2.62
CA MET A 40 12.51 -0.96 -3.41
C MET A 40 13.57 -0.57 -4.45
N LYS A 41 13.90 0.72 -4.60
CA LYS A 41 14.88 1.26 -5.57
C LYS A 41 14.57 0.86 -7.03
N LEU A 42 13.28 0.74 -7.37
CA LEU A 42 12.85 0.38 -8.72
C LEU A 42 12.46 1.61 -9.55
N SER A 43 12.74 1.54 -10.85
CA SER A 43 12.14 2.46 -11.81
C SER A 43 10.63 2.18 -11.94
N PRO A 44 9.81 3.16 -12.36
CA PRO A 44 8.38 2.94 -12.57
C PRO A 44 8.06 1.77 -13.54
N SER A 45 8.90 1.57 -14.57
CA SER A 45 8.73 0.48 -15.52
C SER A 45 9.08 -0.88 -14.93
N ALA A 46 10.16 -0.97 -14.14
CA ALA A 46 10.53 -2.21 -13.45
C ALA A 46 9.48 -2.58 -12.39
N PHE A 47 8.96 -1.59 -11.66
CA PHE A 47 7.87 -1.79 -10.72
C PHE A 47 6.58 -2.26 -11.41
N ALA A 48 6.24 -1.68 -12.56
CA ALA A 48 5.10 -2.13 -13.36
C ALA A 48 5.25 -3.59 -13.79
N ALA A 49 6.44 -3.98 -14.24
CA ALA A 49 6.76 -5.36 -14.61
C ALA A 49 6.64 -6.32 -13.42
N LEU A 50 7.16 -5.94 -12.25
CA LEU A 50 7.06 -6.71 -11.01
C LEU A 50 5.61 -7.03 -10.64
N PHE A 51 4.73 -6.03 -10.73
CA PHE A 51 3.32 -6.18 -10.38
C PHE A 51 2.44 -6.68 -11.53
N GLY A 52 3.01 -6.92 -12.72
CA GLY A 52 2.26 -7.38 -13.90
C GLY A 52 1.19 -6.39 -14.38
N VAL A 53 1.43 -5.08 -14.19
CA VAL A 53 0.50 -4.01 -14.59
C VAL A 53 1.16 -3.05 -15.58
N SER A 54 0.38 -2.18 -16.20
CA SER A 54 0.93 -1.18 -17.12
C SER A 54 1.68 -0.07 -16.36
N LEU A 55 2.68 0.56 -17.02
CA LEU A 55 3.33 1.76 -16.48
C LEU A 55 2.30 2.87 -16.15
N LYS A 56 1.27 3.01 -16.99
CA LYS A 56 0.18 3.96 -16.78
C LYS A 56 -0.60 3.67 -15.50
N THR A 57 -0.79 2.40 -15.14
CA THR A 57 -1.43 1.98 -13.89
C THR A 57 -0.60 2.39 -12.69
N VAL A 58 0.71 2.15 -12.71
CA VAL A 58 1.63 2.59 -11.64
C VAL A 58 1.61 4.11 -11.49
N GLN A 59 1.74 4.85 -12.59
CA GLN A 59 1.66 6.32 -12.58
C GLN A 59 0.32 6.82 -12.03
N SER A 60 -0.79 6.15 -12.36
CA SER A 60 -2.12 6.52 -11.85
C SER A 60 -2.24 6.31 -10.34
N TRP A 61 -1.62 5.25 -9.80
CA TRP A 61 -1.51 5.04 -8.35
C TRP A 61 -0.62 6.08 -7.67
N GLU A 62 0.56 6.38 -8.22
CA GLU A 62 1.50 7.35 -7.65
C GLU A 62 0.98 8.79 -7.66
N THR A 63 0.12 9.12 -8.64
CA THR A 63 -0.55 10.43 -8.74
C THR A 63 -1.86 10.49 -7.97
N GLY A 64 -2.35 9.36 -7.45
CA GLY A 64 -3.61 9.25 -6.72
C GLY A 64 -4.87 9.36 -7.59
N THR A 65 -4.74 9.37 -8.92
CA THR A 65 -5.89 9.40 -9.85
C THR A 65 -6.68 8.10 -9.83
N GLN A 66 -6.03 6.98 -9.50
CA GLN A 66 -6.67 5.70 -9.15
C GLN A 66 -6.02 5.13 -7.91
N GLN A 67 -6.77 4.31 -7.17
CA GLN A 67 -6.25 3.58 -6.01
C GLN A 67 -6.07 2.10 -6.37
N PRO A 68 -5.00 1.44 -5.88
CA PRO A 68 -4.88 -0.01 -5.99
C PRO A 68 -6.02 -0.68 -5.20
N ARG A 69 -6.59 -1.74 -5.77
CA ARG A 69 -7.72 -2.49 -5.18
C ARG A 69 -7.45 -3.99 -5.19
N GLY A 70 -8.17 -4.72 -4.34
CA GLY A 70 -8.09 -6.18 -4.25
C GLY A 70 -6.65 -6.65 -4.06
N ALA A 71 -6.22 -7.61 -4.87
CA ALA A 71 -4.88 -8.21 -4.81
C ALA A 71 -3.74 -7.19 -4.92
N ALA A 72 -3.88 -6.15 -5.75
CA ALA A 72 -2.85 -5.12 -5.91
C ALA A 72 -2.58 -4.39 -4.59
N LYS A 73 -3.62 -4.10 -3.81
CA LYS A 73 -3.49 -3.45 -2.51
C LYS A 73 -2.75 -4.35 -1.51
N SER A 74 -3.13 -5.64 -1.46
CA SER A 74 -2.47 -6.63 -0.60
C SER A 74 -1.00 -6.83 -0.96
N LEU A 75 -0.68 -6.93 -2.26
CA LEU A 75 0.69 -7.10 -2.72
C LEU A 75 1.55 -5.86 -2.46
N LEU A 76 1.02 -4.65 -2.61
CA LEU A 76 1.73 -3.43 -2.24
C LEU A 76 2.00 -3.37 -0.72
N LEU A 77 1.07 -3.85 0.11
CA LEU A 77 1.31 -3.95 1.56
C LEU A 77 2.42 -4.97 1.88
N VAL A 78 2.46 -6.10 1.17
CA VAL A 78 3.56 -7.07 1.28
C VAL A 78 4.87 -6.42 0.84
N ALA A 79 4.89 -5.71 -0.29
CA ALA A 79 6.07 -5.01 -0.78
C ALA A 79 6.60 -3.95 0.20
N SER A 80 5.69 -3.27 0.90
CA SER A 80 6.07 -2.30 1.94
C SER A 80 6.75 -2.95 3.15
N LYS A 81 6.40 -4.20 3.50
CA LYS A 81 6.92 -4.89 4.70
C LYS A 81 8.10 -5.82 4.40
N TYR A 82 8.08 -6.45 3.23
CA TYR A 82 9.02 -7.48 2.82
C TYR A 82 9.48 -7.25 1.37
N PRO A 83 10.16 -6.11 1.10
CA PRO A 83 10.58 -5.76 -0.26
C PRO A 83 11.55 -6.81 -0.85
N ASP A 84 12.45 -7.35 -0.04
CA ASP A 84 13.49 -8.29 -0.47
C ASP A 84 12.92 -9.59 -1.03
N VAL A 85 11.83 -10.09 -0.45
CA VAL A 85 11.14 -11.32 -0.90
C VAL A 85 10.60 -11.16 -2.31
N LEU A 86 10.00 -10.02 -2.64
CA LEU A 86 9.49 -9.76 -3.98
C LEU A 86 10.62 -9.56 -5.00
N LEU A 87 11.72 -8.93 -4.59
CA LEU A 87 12.88 -8.73 -5.45
C LEU A 87 13.58 -10.06 -5.78
N GLU A 88 13.75 -10.94 -4.79
CA GLU A 88 14.27 -12.30 -4.98
C GLU A 88 13.42 -13.08 -5.99
N LEU A 89 12.10 -13.17 -5.73
CA LEU A 89 11.17 -13.85 -6.63
C LEU A 89 11.20 -13.26 -8.05
N PHE A 90 11.31 -11.95 -8.20
CA PHE A 90 11.36 -11.32 -9.52
C PHE A 90 12.67 -11.60 -10.26
N HIS A 91 13.81 -11.57 -9.56
CA HIS A 91 15.11 -11.91 -10.13
C HIS A 91 15.14 -13.35 -10.66
N ASP A 92 14.56 -14.30 -9.91
CA ASP A 92 14.48 -15.71 -10.30
C ASP A 92 13.68 -15.94 -11.59
N HIS A 93 12.74 -15.05 -11.92
CA HIS A 93 11.89 -15.15 -13.11
C HIS A 93 12.40 -14.31 -14.31
N VAL A 94 13.22 -13.28 -14.09
CA VAL A 94 13.79 -12.46 -15.18
C VAL A 94 15.12 -13.04 -15.71
N GLY A 95 15.84 -13.82 -14.90
CA GLY A 95 17.08 -14.50 -15.31
C GLY A 95 16.93 -15.57 -16.40
N ALA A 96 15.72 -16.10 -16.62
CA ALA A 96 15.45 -17.11 -17.64
C ALA A 96 15.07 -16.53 -19.02
N GLY A 97 14.53 -15.31 -19.08
CA GLY A 97 13.95 -14.74 -20.30
C GLY A 97 14.81 -13.71 -21.03
N GLN A 98 15.81 -13.09 -20.37
CA GLN A 98 16.52 -11.93 -20.94
C GLN A 98 17.87 -12.26 -21.61
N LYS A 99 18.33 -13.52 -21.56
CA LYS A 99 19.54 -13.96 -22.28
C LYS A 99 19.36 -14.11 -23.81
N MET A 100 18.15 -13.98 -24.35
CA MET A 100 17.87 -14.25 -25.78
C MET A 100 17.88 -13.02 -26.72
N SER A 101 18.11 -11.79 -26.24
CA SER A 101 17.97 -10.59 -27.11
C SER A 101 19.19 -9.69 -27.22
N LEU A 102 20.36 -10.09 -26.70
CA LEU A 102 21.62 -9.35 -26.89
C LEU A 102 22.68 -10.26 -27.49
N SER A 103 22.45 -10.67 -28.73
CA SER A 103 23.47 -11.14 -29.68
C SER A 103 22.86 -11.17 -31.07
N ALA A 104 22.82 -9.99 -31.71
CA ALA A 104 22.72 -9.81 -33.14
C ALA A 104 23.33 -8.45 -33.50
#